data_AF-A0A4W3ILR5-F1
#
_entry.id   AF-A0A4W3ILR5-F1
#
_cell.length_a   1.000
_cell.length_b   1.000
_cell.length_c   1.000
_cell.angle_alpha   90.00
_cell.angle_beta   90.00
_cell.angle_gamma   90.00
#
_symmetry.space_group_name_H-M   'P 1'
#
loop_
_entity.id
_entity.type
_entity.pdbx_description
1 polymer ?
#
loop_
_entity_poly.entity_id
_entity_poly.type
_entity_poly.pdbx_seq_one_letter_code
_entity_poly.pdbx_strand_id
1 'polypeptide(L)'
;MFHKIHTHWYPARQSIRLDPKGAMLKDEDILQNLPVGTTATLYFKDLGAQIGWVTVFLTEYAGPLLIYLLFYFRLPFIYGNKHAFTSSPYSVVHLACACHSFHYIKRLLETLFVHRFSHGTMPFRNIFKNCTYYWGFAAWLAYYINHPLYTPPGEIQRTLLFCQMGNFSIHVALRNLRPPGSKTRRIPLPTKNPFTWLFIFVSCPNYTYEVGSWIGFTLMTQCLPVGLFSLVGFIQMTIWAKGKHRSYMKDFRDYPPLRSAIIPFLL
;
A
#
# COMPACT_ATOMS: atom_id res chain seq x y z
N MET A 1 12.30 -17.59 24.72
CA MET A 1 12.49 -18.89 25.42
C MET A 1 11.98 -20.05 24.56
N PHE A 2 10.73 -20.02 24.09
CA PHE A 2 10.12 -21.08 23.28
C PHE A 2 10.90 -21.47 22.01
N HIS A 3 11.34 -20.48 21.21
CA HIS A 3 12.12 -20.74 19.99
C HIS A 3 13.46 -21.46 20.23
N LYS A 4 14.11 -21.23 21.38
CA LYS A 4 15.39 -21.89 21.70
C LYS A 4 15.24 -23.41 21.85
N ILE A 5 14.06 -23.86 22.28
CA ILE A 5 13.72 -25.28 22.45
C ILE A 5 13.11 -25.84 21.16
N HIS A 6 12.35 -25.00 20.43
CA HIS A 6 11.66 -25.40 19.21
C HIS A 6 12.09 -24.52 18.01
N THR A 7 13.25 -24.86 17.45
CA THR A 7 13.89 -24.07 16.40
C THR A 7 13.08 -23.99 15.10
N HIS A 8 12.26 -25.00 14.79
CA HIS A 8 11.38 -25.04 13.62
C HIS A 8 10.22 -24.02 13.67
N TRP A 9 9.85 -23.54 14.87
CA TRP A 9 8.94 -22.41 15.04
C TRP A 9 9.77 -21.14 15.30
N TYR A 10 10.23 -20.48 14.23
CA TYR A 10 10.93 -19.21 14.38
C TYR A 10 10.00 -18.10 14.89
N PRO A 11 10.51 -17.04 15.56
CA PRO A 11 9.69 -16.09 16.31
C PRO A 11 8.51 -15.49 15.54
N ALA A 12 8.72 -15.08 14.29
CA ALA A 12 7.67 -14.47 13.49
C ALA A 12 6.48 -15.41 13.16
N ARG A 13 6.66 -16.73 13.26
CA ARG A 13 5.60 -17.75 13.05
C ARG A 13 4.74 -17.97 14.30
N GLN A 14 5.14 -17.42 15.45
CA GLN A 14 4.50 -17.67 16.73
C GLN A 14 3.42 -16.62 17.03
N SER A 15 2.26 -17.06 17.49
CA SER A 15 1.23 -16.20 18.07
C SER A 15 0.94 -16.68 19.49
N ILE A 16 1.22 -15.82 20.48
CA ILE A 16 0.97 -16.10 21.90
C ILE A 16 -0.26 -15.32 22.35
N ARG A 17 -1.15 -15.95 23.11
CA ARG A 17 -2.44 -15.38 23.55
C ARG A 17 -2.75 -15.75 25.00
N LEU A 18 -3.53 -14.91 25.68
CA LEU A 18 -4.07 -15.21 27.01
C LEU A 18 -5.37 -16.03 26.96
N ASP A 19 -6.08 -15.97 25.84
CA ASP A 19 -7.31 -16.73 25.58
C ASP A 19 -7.21 -17.35 24.17
N PRO A 20 -7.71 -18.58 23.94
CA PRO A 20 -7.65 -19.22 22.62
C PRO A 20 -8.26 -18.37 21.49
N LYS A 21 -9.35 -17.65 21.78
CA LYS A 21 -10.07 -16.76 20.87
C LYS A 21 -9.67 -15.29 21.04
N GLY A 22 -8.81 -14.98 22.02
CA GLY A 22 -8.30 -13.66 22.31
C GLY A 22 -7.35 -13.08 21.27
N ALA A 23 -7.02 -11.81 21.46
CA ALA A 23 -6.01 -11.12 20.66
C ALA A 23 -4.61 -11.67 20.92
N MET A 24 -3.74 -11.54 19.91
CA MET A 24 -2.33 -11.86 20.05
C MET A 24 -1.64 -10.82 20.96
N LEU A 25 -0.82 -11.31 21.89
CA LEU A 25 0.08 -10.47 22.69
C LEU A 25 1.12 -9.81 21.79
N LYS A 26 1.52 -8.60 22.15
CA LYS A 26 2.57 -7.86 21.46
C LYS A 26 3.94 -8.33 21.97
N ASP A 27 4.96 -8.19 21.12
CA ASP A 27 6.33 -8.55 21.49
C ASP A 27 6.86 -7.71 22.67
N GLU A 28 6.31 -6.52 22.87
CA GLU A 28 6.68 -5.58 23.94
C GLU A 28 5.89 -5.79 25.25
N ASP A 29 4.88 -6.67 25.24
CA ASP A 29 4.06 -6.87 26.42
C ASP A 29 4.89 -7.50 27.54
N ILE A 30 4.94 -6.82 28.68
CA ILE A 30 5.64 -7.30 29.87
C ILE A 30 4.67 -8.17 30.67
N LEU A 31 5.09 -9.37 31.06
CA LEU A 31 4.26 -10.34 31.78
C LEU A 31 3.59 -9.75 33.03
N GLN A 32 4.29 -8.87 33.76
CA GLN A 32 3.78 -8.19 34.97
C GLN A 32 2.60 -7.25 34.71
N ASN A 33 2.49 -6.71 33.49
CA ASN A 33 1.42 -5.80 33.10
C ASN A 33 0.22 -6.53 32.47
N LEU A 34 0.32 -7.85 32.27
CA LEU A 34 -0.77 -8.64 31.73
C LEU A 34 -1.80 -8.91 32.84
N PRO A 35 -3.10 -9.02 32.49
CA PRO A 35 -4.17 -9.32 33.45
C PRO A 35 -4.14 -10.81 33.83
N VAL A 36 -3.03 -11.26 34.41
CA VAL A 36 -2.79 -12.63 34.86
C VAL A 36 -2.54 -12.60 36.37
N GLY A 37 -3.02 -13.62 37.08
CA GLY A 37 -2.79 -13.77 38.53
C GLY A 37 -1.39 -14.30 38.82
N THR A 38 -1.26 -15.09 39.88
CA THR A 38 -0.02 -15.82 40.22
C THR A 38 0.39 -16.85 39.19
N THR A 39 -0.53 -17.28 38.32
CA THR A 39 -0.30 -18.27 37.28
C THR A 39 -0.80 -17.72 35.94
N ALA A 40 0.03 -17.80 34.91
CA ALA A 40 -0.31 -17.35 33.56
C ALA A 40 -0.41 -18.55 32.62
N THR A 41 -1.57 -18.70 31.96
CA THR A 41 -1.74 -19.69 30.89
C THR A 41 -1.57 -18.98 29.55
N LEU A 42 -0.61 -19.45 28.74
CA LEU A 42 -0.32 -18.90 27.42
C LEU A 42 -0.67 -19.93 26.34
N TYR A 43 -1.51 -19.52 25.39
CA TYR A 43 -1.88 -20.33 24.25
C TYR A 43 -0.96 -20.04 23.07
N PHE A 44 -0.28 -21.07 22.59
CA PHE A 44 0.53 -21.02 21.39
C PHE A 44 -0.34 -21.32 20.16
N LYS A 45 -0.21 -20.50 19.13
CA LYS A 45 -0.74 -20.76 17.80
C LYS A 45 0.35 -20.60 16.75
N ASP A 46 0.48 -21.61 15.91
CA ASP A 46 1.31 -21.56 14.71
C ASP A 46 0.61 -20.75 13.61
N LEU A 47 1.24 -19.68 13.14
CA LEU A 47 0.76 -18.84 12.03
C LEU A 47 1.12 -19.40 10.64
N GLY A 48 1.98 -20.42 10.57
CA GLY A 48 2.57 -20.92 9.33
C GLY A 48 3.69 -20.00 8.80
N ALA A 49 4.17 -20.27 7.59
CA ALA A 49 5.25 -19.48 6.98
C ALA A 49 4.87 -17.99 6.88
N GLN A 50 5.73 -17.13 7.41
CA GLN A 50 5.56 -15.68 7.45
C GLN A 50 6.67 -14.98 6.65
N ILE A 51 6.35 -13.81 6.11
CA ILE A 51 7.30 -12.95 5.39
C ILE A 51 7.20 -11.51 5.89
N GLY A 52 8.33 -10.81 5.97
CA GLY A 52 8.40 -9.43 6.44
C GLY A 52 7.69 -8.45 5.52
N TRP A 53 7.01 -7.45 6.08
CA TRP A 53 6.27 -6.44 5.29
C TRP A 53 7.16 -5.64 4.32
N VAL A 54 8.41 -5.37 4.70
CA VAL A 54 9.37 -4.70 3.81
C VAL A 54 9.57 -5.54 2.55
N THR A 55 9.87 -6.83 2.69
CA THR A 55 10.03 -7.74 1.55
C THR A 55 8.76 -7.83 0.72
N VAL A 56 7.59 -7.96 1.36
CA VAL A 56 6.30 -7.99 0.65
C VAL A 56 6.12 -6.76 -0.23
N PHE A 57 6.26 -5.55 0.33
CA PHE A 57 6.03 -4.32 -0.43
C PHE A 57 7.11 -4.08 -1.50
N LEU A 58 8.37 -4.44 -1.24
CA LEU A 58 9.41 -4.35 -2.26
C LEU A 58 9.12 -5.26 -3.45
N THR A 59 8.78 -6.53 -3.20
CA THR A 59 8.43 -7.47 -4.26
C THR A 59 7.15 -7.06 -5.00
N GLU A 60 6.14 -6.61 -4.25
CA GLU A 60 4.86 -6.14 -4.80
C GLU A 60 5.05 -4.94 -5.74
N TYR A 61 5.94 -4.00 -5.41
CA TYR A 61 6.13 -2.75 -6.16
C TYR A 61 7.27 -2.79 -7.20
N ALA A 62 8.26 -3.66 -7.04
CA ALA A 62 9.32 -3.82 -8.04
C ALA A 62 8.78 -4.46 -9.33
N GLY A 63 7.87 -5.43 -9.21
CA GLY A 63 7.29 -6.11 -10.37
C GLY A 63 6.58 -5.17 -11.35
N PRO A 64 5.60 -4.36 -10.93
CA PRO A 64 4.92 -3.42 -11.81
C PRO A 64 5.89 -2.47 -12.52
N LEU A 65 6.90 -1.95 -11.82
CA LEU A 65 7.93 -1.09 -12.40
C LEU A 65 8.68 -1.80 -13.53
N LEU A 66 9.22 -2.98 -13.24
CA LEU A 66 9.98 -3.75 -14.23
C LEU A 66 9.09 -4.15 -15.42
N ILE A 67 7.93 -4.74 -15.13
CA ILE A 67 6.97 -5.21 -16.13
C ILE A 67 6.57 -4.07 -17.06
N TYR A 68 6.17 -2.92 -16.54
CA TYR A 68 5.77 -1.77 -17.37
C TYR A 68 6.92 -1.36 -18.31
N LEU A 69 8.16 -1.32 -17.82
CA LEU A 69 9.33 -0.97 -18.63
C LEU A 69 9.56 -1.98 -19.77
N LEU A 70 9.31 -3.29 -19.56
CA LEU A 70 9.40 -4.29 -20.63
C LEU A 70 8.43 -3.97 -21.78
N PHE A 71 7.19 -3.59 -21.47
CA PHE A 71 6.20 -3.19 -22.47
C PHE A 71 6.53 -1.84 -23.12
N TYR A 72 7.04 -0.88 -22.34
CA TYR A 72 7.47 0.43 -22.84
C TYR A 72 8.61 0.33 -23.85
N PHE A 73 9.63 -0.47 -23.54
CA PHE A 73 10.74 -0.75 -24.48
C PHE A 73 10.36 -1.73 -25.59
N ARG A 74 9.11 -2.20 -25.63
CA ARG A 74 8.59 -3.10 -26.67
C ARG A 74 9.53 -4.27 -26.95
N LEU A 75 9.81 -5.09 -25.92
CA LEU A 75 10.67 -6.25 -26.12
C LEU A 75 10.16 -7.16 -27.27
N PRO A 76 11.05 -7.84 -28.02
CA PRO A 76 10.70 -8.49 -29.29
C PRO A 76 9.53 -9.49 -29.22
N PHE A 77 9.35 -10.13 -28.07
CA PHE A 77 8.31 -11.14 -27.82
C PHE A 77 6.93 -10.56 -27.46
N ILE A 78 6.78 -9.23 -27.36
CA ILE A 78 5.53 -8.59 -26.90
C ILE A 78 4.62 -8.18 -28.06
N TYR A 79 5.13 -7.35 -29.00
CA TYR A 79 4.36 -6.80 -30.12
C TYR A 79 4.86 -7.28 -31.50
N GLY A 80 5.75 -8.28 -31.49
CA GLY A 80 6.43 -8.82 -32.67
C GLY A 80 7.68 -8.05 -33.08
N ASN A 81 8.58 -8.73 -33.80
CA ASN A 81 9.91 -8.23 -34.15
C ASN A 81 9.91 -6.89 -34.92
N LYS A 82 8.87 -6.62 -35.71
CA LYS A 82 8.73 -5.35 -36.45
C LYS A 82 8.67 -4.11 -35.55
N HIS A 83 8.25 -4.28 -34.29
CA HIS A 83 8.08 -3.20 -33.33
C HIS A 83 9.09 -3.28 -32.19
N ALA A 84 10.04 -4.21 -32.27
CA ALA A 84 11.05 -4.43 -31.24
C ALA A 84 11.86 -3.15 -30.98
N PHE A 85 11.91 -2.70 -29.73
CA PHE A 85 12.66 -1.51 -29.31
C PHE A 85 12.29 -0.20 -30.04
N THR A 86 11.14 -0.17 -30.70
CA THR A 86 10.63 1.06 -31.33
C THR A 86 10.04 1.99 -30.28
N SER A 87 10.26 3.29 -30.42
CA SER A 87 9.61 4.30 -29.57
C SER A 87 8.21 4.62 -30.10
N SER A 88 7.27 4.91 -29.20
CA SER A 88 6.00 5.52 -29.58
C SER A 88 6.24 6.97 -30.06
N PRO A 89 5.51 7.47 -31.06
CA PRO A 89 5.55 8.90 -31.42
C PRO A 89 4.75 9.77 -30.44
N TYR A 90 3.92 9.17 -29.58
CA TYR A 90 2.98 9.90 -28.74
C TYR A 90 3.58 10.26 -27.37
N SER A 91 3.60 11.56 -27.06
CA SER A 91 4.09 12.09 -25.78
C SER A 91 3.38 11.50 -24.55
N VAL A 92 2.09 11.17 -24.68
CA VAL A 92 1.29 10.54 -23.62
C VAL A 92 1.89 9.21 -23.17
N VAL A 93 2.47 8.41 -24.07
CA VAL A 93 3.08 7.12 -23.73
C VAL A 93 4.34 7.31 -22.87
N HIS A 94 5.17 8.30 -23.21
CA HIS A 94 6.35 8.67 -22.43
C HIS A 94 5.98 9.25 -21.07
N LEU A 95 4.96 10.12 -21.03
CA LEU A 95 4.45 10.68 -19.80
C LEU A 95 3.85 9.59 -18.91
N ALA A 96 3.09 8.64 -19.49
CA ALA A 96 2.54 7.51 -18.76
C ALA A 96 3.64 6.64 -18.15
N CYS A 97 4.68 6.35 -18.92
CA CYS A 97 5.87 5.63 -18.42
C CYS A 97 6.56 6.39 -17.28
N ALA A 98 6.76 7.70 -17.43
CA ALA A 98 7.37 8.53 -16.40
C ALA A 98 6.52 8.57 -15.12
N CYS A 99 5.21 8.79 -15.23
CA CYS A 99 4.29 8.83 -14.08
C CYS A 99 4.19 7.48 -13.37
N HIS A 100 4.04 6.39 -14.12
CA HIS A 100 3.97 5.04 -13.57
C HIS A 100 5.28 4.67 -12.86
N SER A 101 6.42 4.94 -13.51
CA SER A 101 7.73 4.67 -12.92
C SER A 101 7.98 5.51 -11.67
N PHE A 102 7.68 6.81 -11.73
CA PHE A 102 7.78 7.70 -10.57
C PHE A 102 6.93 7.20 -9.40
N HIS A 103 5.68 6.80 -9.66
CA HIS A 103 4.81 6.25 -8.62
C HIS A 103 5.45 5.03 -7.94
N TYR A 104 5.84 4.01 -8.70
CA TYR A 104 6.39 2.78 -8.10
C TYR A 104 7.79 2.96 -7.49
N ILE A 105 8.65 3.79 -8.08
CA ILE A 105 9.94 4.16 -7.48
C ILE A 105 9.69 4.86 -6.14
N LYS A 106 8.77 5.84 -6.10
CA LYS A 106 8.40 6.49 -4.85
C LYS A 106 7.89 5.49 -3.81
N ARG A 107 7.02 4.55 -4.19
CA ARG A 107 6.52 3.49 -3.29
C ARG A 107 7.64 2.59 -2.75
N LEU A 108 8.62 2.23 -3.59
CA LEU A 108 9.81 1.49 -3.17
C LEU A 108 10.65 2.27 -2.17
N LEU A 109 10.95 3.55 -2.47
CA LEU A 109 11.71 4.43 -1.57
C LEU A 109 10.97 4.69 -0.26
N GLU A 110 9.65 4.89 -0.29
CA GLU A 110 8.83 5.03 0.91
C GLU A 110 8.88 3.77 1.77
N THR A 111 8.85 2.60 1.16
CA THR A 111 8.94 1.31 1.87
C THR A 111 10.29 1.17 2.59
N LEU A 112 11.38 1.59 1.95
CA LEU A 112 12.74 1.50 2.50
C LEU A 112 13.00 2.56 3.58
N PHE A 113 12.57 3.81 3.36
CA PHE A 113 13.06 4.96 4.12
C PHE A 113 12.00 5.67 4.97
N VAL A 114 10.70 5.51 4.64
CA VAL A 114 9.61 6.25 5.28
C VAL A 114 8.76 5.37 6.18
N HIS A 115 8.35 4.19 5.72
CA HIS A 115 7.39 3.35 6.44
C HIS A 115 7.99 2.75 7.71
N ARG A 116 7.19 2.74 8.79
CA ARG A 116 7.48 2.05 10.05
C ARG A 116 6.37 1.04 10.33
N PHE A 117 6.62 -0.23 10.03
CA PHE A 117 5.64 -1.30 10.21
C PHE A 117 5.51 -1.68 11.69
N SER A 118 4.28 -1.99 12.13
CA SER A 118 3.95 -2.24 13.55
C SER A 118 3.81 -3.73 13.87
N HIS A 119 3.20 -4.51 12.97
CA HIS A 119 3.34 -5.96 12.93
C HIS A 119 4.44 -6.33 11.94
N GLY A 120 5.28 -7.30 12.29
CA GLY A 120 6.50 -7.59 11.54
C GLY A 120 6.25 -8.32 10.21
N THR A 121 5.15 -9.09 10.10
CA THR A 121 5.00 -10.05 9.02
C THR A 121 3.57 -10.23 8.49
N MET A 122 3.48 -10.90 7.34
CA MET A 122 2.28 -11.34 6.64
C MET A 122 2.37 -12.85 6.35
N PRO A 123 1.25 -13.60 6.27
CA PRO A 123 1.26 -14.98 5.80
C PRO A 123 1.84 -15.09 4.38
N PHE A 124 2.82 -15.98 4.21
CA PHE A 124 3.61 -16.10 2.97
C PHE A 124 2.74 -16.27 1.72
N ARG A 125 1.68 -17.09 1.76
CA ARG A 125 0.80 -17.35 0.61
C ARG A 125 0.16 -16.09 0.03
N ASN A 126 -0.02 -15.05 0.85
CA ASN A 126 -0.65 -13.82 0.38
C ASN A 126 0.25 -13.00 -0.55
N ILE A 127 1.58 -13.22 -0.54
CA ILE A 127 2.48 -12.52 -1.46
C ILE A 127 2.13 -12.82 -2.92
N PHE A 128 1.74 -14.06 -3.23
CA PHE A 128 1.33 -14.45 -4.57
C PHE A 128 0.07 -13.72 -4.99
N LYS A 129 -0.94 -13.66 -4.13
CA LYS A 129 -2.17 -12.92 -4.39
C LYS A 129 -1.88 -11.44 -4.69
N ASN A 130 -1.06 -10.80 -3.85
CA ASN A 130 -0.69 -9.40 -4.03
C ASN A 130 0.09 -9.19 -5.33
N CYS A 131 1.13 -10.00 -5.57
CA CYS A 131 1.95 -9.87 -6.78
C CYS A 131 1.13 -10.14 -8.04
N THR A 132 0.32 -11.20 -8.09
CA THR A 132 -0.56 -11.47 -9.24
C THR A 132 -1.49 -10.29 -9.53
N TYR A 133 -2.05 -9.65 -8.51
CA TYR A 133 -2.87 -8.46 -8.68
C TYR A 133 -2.04 -7.31 -9.29
N TYR A 134 -0.98 -6.86 -8.62
CA TYR A 134 -0.23 -5.68 -9.08
C TYR A 134 0.50 -5.91 -10.40
N TRP A 135 1.15 -7.07 -10.55
CA TRP A 135 1.95 -7.40 -11.72
C TRP A 135 1.06 -7.68 -12.94
N GLY A 136 -0.06 -8.38 -12.73
CA GLY A 136 -1.03 -8.67 -13.79
C GLY A 136 -1.68 -7.41 -14.32
N PHE A 137 -2.16 -6.52 -13.43
CA PHE A 137 -2.72 -5.23 -13.85
C PHE A 137 -1.67 -4.34 -14.52
N ALA A 138 -0.43 -4.32 -14.02
CA ALA A 138 0.66 -3.57 -14.64
C ALA A 138 0.97 -4.08 -16.05
N ALA A 139 1.03 -5.39 -16.27
CA ALA A 139 1.19 -5.98 -17.59
C ALA A 139 0.02 -5.61 -18.51
N TRP A 140 -1.21 -5.74 -18.00
CA TRP A 140 -2.41 -5.49 -18.79
C TRP A 140 -2.50 -4.02 -19.23
N LEU A 141 -2.33 -3.06 -18.32
CA LEU A 141 -2.36 -1.65 -18.68
C LEU A 141 -1.17 -1.25 -19.56
N ALA A 142 0.03 -1.79 -19.30
CA ALA A 142 1.22 -1.44 -20.05
C ALA A 142 1.16 -1.98 -21.48
N TYR A 143 0.54 -3.15 -21.68
CA TYR A 143 0.27 -3.69 -23.00
C TYR A 143 -0.54 -2.72 -23.86
N TYR A 144 -1.65 -2.19 -23.34
CA TYR A 144 -2.51 -1.30 -24.14
C TYR A 144 -1.91 0.10 -24.33
N ILE A 145 -1.32 0.69 -23.28
CA ILE A 145 -0.74 2.04 -23.36
C ILE A 145 0.45 2.08 -24.33
N ASN A 146 1.28 1.04 -24.32
CA ASN A 146 2.51 1.03 -25.13
C ASN A 146 2.33 0.33 -26.50
N HIS A 147 1.12 -0.19 -26.78
CA HIS A 147 0.81 -0.87 -28.03
C HIS A 147 1.11 0.03 -29.25
N PRO A 148 1.64 -0.50 -30.36
CA PRO A 148 1.86 0.28 -31.59
C PRO A 148 0.61 0.94 -32.18
N LEU A 149 -0.57 0.39 -31.85
CA LEU A 149 -1.88 0.91 -32.28
C LEU A 149 -2.56 1.79 -31.21
N TYR A 150 -1.84 2.22 -30.18
CA TYR A 150 -2.39 3.09 -29.15
C TYR A 150 -2.81 4.44 -29.76
N THR A 151 -4.04 4.86 -29.45
CA THR A 151 -4.60 6.15 -29.87
C THR A 151 -4.60 7.10 -28.66
N PRO A 152 -3.80 8.18 -28.67
CA PRO A 152 -3.73 9.08 -27.52
C PRO A 152 -5.01 9.92 -27.38
N PRO A 153 -5.35 10.35 -26.15
CA PRO A 153 -6.39 11.35 -25.94
C PRO A 153 -5.94 12.76 -26.36
N GLY A 154 -6.90 13.65 -26.61
CA GLY A 154 -6.66 15.01 -27.10
C GLY A 154 -6.04 15.99 -26.09
N GLU A 155 -6.27 15.80 -24.78
CA GLU A 155 -5.71 16.68 -23.74
C GLU A 155 -4.94 15.92 -22.66
N ILE A 156 -3.83 16.51 -22.21
CA ILE A 156 -2.95 15.95 -21.17
C ILE A 156 -3.24 16.62 -19.83
N GLN A 157 -3.83 15.88 -18.89
CA GLN A 157 -4.08 16.37 -17.53
C GLN A 157 -2.89 16.16 -16.60
N ARG A 158 -2.57 17.17 -15.79
CA ARG A 158 -1.43 17.18 -14.84
C ARG A 158 -1.82 17.02 -13.37
N THR A 159 -2.93 16.35 -13.08
CA THR A 159 -3.44 16.16 -11.71
C THR A 159 -2.62 15.15 -10.89
N LEU A 160 -1.86 14.28 -11.55
CA LEU A 160 -1.16 13.15 -10.92
C LEU A 160 -0.06 13.57 -9.93
N LEU A 161 0.75 14.58 -10.26
CA LEU A 161 1.86 15.03 -9.42
C LEU A 161 1.40 15.58 -8.08
N PHE A 162 0.33 16.38 -8.08
CA PHE A 162 -0.27 16.92 -6.86
C PHE A 162 -0.69 15.80 -5.90
N CYS A 163 -1.36 14.78 -6.44
CA CYS A 163 -1.79 13.63 -5.66
C CYS A 163 -0.60 12.79 -5.15
N GLN A 164 0.48 12.62 -5.92
CA GLN A 164 1.66 11.89 -5.45
C GLN A 164 2.38 12.62 -4.30
N MET A 165 2.51 13.94 -4.39
CA MET A 165 3.06 14.78 -3.33
C MET A 165 2.19 14.74 -2.07
N GLY A 166 0.87 14.77 -2.24
CA GLY A 166 -0.09 14.61 -1.15
C GLY A 166 0.06 13.26 -0.46
N ASN A 167 0.05 12.17 -1.21
CA ASN A 167 0.22 10.82 -0.70
C ASN A 167 1.54 10.66 0.08
N PHE A 168 2.67 11.15 -0.46
CA PHE A 168 3.96 11.15 0.23
C PHE A 168 3.92 11.97 1.53
N SER A 169 3.35 13.17 1.48
CA SER A 169 3.21 14.04 2.66
C SER A 169 2.43 13.35 3.78
N ILE A 170 1.36 12.62 3.43
CA ILE A 170 0.62 11.80 4.40
C ILE A 170 1.49 10.67 4.95
N HIS A 171 2.24 9.94 4.13
CA HIS A 171 3.12 8.87 4.63
C HIS A 171 4.19 9.39 5.59
N VAL A 172 4.78 10.56 5.31
CA VAL A 172 5.73 11.21 6.22
C VAL A 172 5.04 11.63 7.52
N ALA A 173 3.85 12.22 7.45
CA ALA A 173 3.08 12.56 8.65
C ALA A 173 2.78 11.31 9.50
N LEU A 174 2.33 10.21 8.86
CA LEU A 174 2.05 8.95 9.53
C LEU A 174 3.30 8.32 10.16
N ARG A 175 4.47 8.43 9.50
CA ARG A 175 5.76 8.02 10.09
C ARG A 175 6.06 8.82 11.35
N ASN A 176 5.88 10.13 11.32
CA ASN A 176 6.24 11.03 12.41
C ASN A 176 5.33 10.87 13.64
N LEU A 177 4.13 10.30 13.48
CA LEU A 177 3.27 9.93 14.62
C LEU A 177 3.87 8.83 15.49
N ARG A 178 4.84 8.08 14.98
CA ARG A 178 5.54 7.01 15.71
C ARG A 178 6.99 7.43 15.93
N PRO A 179 7.40 7.84 17.14
CA PRO A 179 8.81 8.04 17.46
C PRO A 179 9.65 6.80 17.09
N PRO A 180 10.94 6.96 16.72
CA PRO A 180 11.82 5.81 16.48
C PRO A 180 11.79 4.85 17.68
N GLY A 181 11.62 3.54 17.43
CA GLY A 181 11.52 2.52 18.49
C GLY A 181 10.17 2.42 19.20
N SER A 182 9.19 3.29 18.89
CA SER A 182 7.85 3.24 19.48
C SER A 182 6.83 2.61 18.52
N LYS A 183 5.99 1.71 19.06
CA LYS A 183 4.78 1.18 18.41
C LYS A 183 3.49 1.87 18.86
N THR A 184 3.58 2.97 19.60
CA THR A 184 2.41 3.70 20.11
C THR A 184 1.54 4.20 18.97
N ARG A 185 0.24 3.93 19.04
CA ARG A 185 -0.75 4.41 18.07
C ARG A 185 -1.26 5.78 18.53
N ARG A 186 -1.31 6.74 17.60
CA ARG A 186 -1.89 8.07 17.82
C ARG A 186 -2.90 8.39 16.72
N ILE A 187 -3.82 9.30 17.01
CA ILE A 187 -4.74 9.84 16.02
C ILE A 187 -3.94 10.77 15.08
N PRO A 188 -3.97 10.56 13.76
CA PRO A 188 -3.32 11.48 12.83
C PRO A 188 -4.08 12.81 12.81
N LEU A 189 -3.35 13.92 12.88
CA LEU A 189 -3.86 15.28 12.85
C LEU A 189 -3.18 16.08 11.74
N PRO A 190 -3.83 17.14 11.23
CA PRO A 190 -3.20 18.05 10.28
C PRO A 190 -1.93 18.70 10.86
N THR A 191 -0.97 18.96 9.99
CA THR A 191 0.30 19.61 10.31
C THR A 191 0.42 20.94 9.57
N LYS A 192 1.57 21.61 9.67
CA LYS A 192 1.87 22.82 8.88
C LYS A 192 1.87 22.57 7.36
N ASN A 193 2.06 21.31 6.92
CA ASN A 193 1.99 20.97 5.51
C ASN A 193 0.52 20.91 5.04
N PRO A 194 0.09 21.71 4.05
CA PRO A 194 -1.30 21.76 3.61
C PRO A 194 -1.82 20.44 3.06
N PHE A 195 -0.97 19.57 2.50
CA PHE A 195 -1.36 18.24 2.06
C PHE A 195 -1.88 17.35 3.20
N THR A 196 -1.53 17.67 4.45
CA THR A 196 -1.99 16.92 5.62
C THR A 196 -3.32 17.43 6.17
N TRP A 197 -3.84 18.56 5.68
CA TRP A 197 -5.12 19.12 6.13
C TRP A 197 -6.30 18.23 5.78
N LEU A 198 -6.14 17.33 4.82
CA LEU A 198 -7.13 16.32 4.50
C LEU A 198 -7.44 15.40 5.70
N PHE A 199 -6.55 15.29 6.69
CA PHE A 199 -6.87 14.62 7.96
C PHE A 199 -8.02 15.28 8.73
N ILE A 200 -8.38 16.54 8.46
CA ILE A 200 -9.58 17.16 9.07
C ILE A 200 -10.83 16.39 8.65
N PHE A 201 -10.89 15.96 7.38
CA PHE A 201 -12.08 15.40 6.76
C PHE A 201 -12.07 13.88 6.66
N VAL A 202 -10.91 13.24 6.54
CA VAL A 202 -10.84 11.78 6.34
C VAL A 202 -9.76 11.11 7.19
N SER A 203 -10.00 9.83 7.46
CA SER A 203 -9.13 8.99 8.28
C SER A 203 -7.87 8.54 7.55
N CYS A 204 -8.01 8.26 6.25
CA CYS A 204 -6.97 7.67 5.41
C CYS A 204 -6.71 8.53 4.16
N PRO A 205 -6.23 9.78 4.32
CA PRO A 205 -5.99 10.68 3.19
C PRO A 205 -4.92 10.17 2.22
N ASN A 206 -4.02 9.28 2.65
CA ASN A 206 -3.08 8.61 1.76
C ASN A 206 -3.84 7.81 0.68
N TYR A 207 -4.92 7.11 1.05
CA TYR A 207 -5.75 6.39 0.08
C TYR A 207 -6.55 7.35 -0.80
N THR A 208 -7.03 8.48 -0.28
CA THR A 208 -7.70 9.51 -1.08
C THR A 208 -6.79 10.05 -2.18
N TYR A 209 -5.55 10.41 -1.83
CA TYR A 209 -4.56 10.85 -2.81
C TYR A 209 -4.16 9.76 -3.78
N GLU A 210 -4.03 8.52 -3.32
CA GLU A 210 -3.74 7.36 -4.18
C GLU A 210 -4.81 7.21 -5.26
N VAL A 211 -6.09 7.22 -4.86
CA VAL A 211 -7.24 7.16 -5.77
C VAL A 211 -7.21 8.32 -6.75
N GLY A 212 -6.94 9.53 -6.28
CA GLY A 212 -6.78 10.72 -7.14
C GLY A 212 -5.68 10.56 -8.18
N SER A 213 -4.53 9.99 -7.81
CA SER A 213 -3.44 9.69 -8.74
C SER A 213 -3.87 8.72 -9.84
N TRP A 214 -4.60 7.65 -9.49
CA TRP A 214 -5.05 6.64 -10.46
C TRP A 214 -6.21 7.12 -11.34
N ILE A 215 -7.11 7.96 -10.81
CA ILE A 215 -8.10 8.68 -11.62
C ILE A 215 -7.39 9.59 -12.63
N GLY A 216 -6.42 10.39 -12.18
CA GLY A 216 -5.62 11.24 -13.07
C GLY A 216 -4.89 10.44 -14.15
N PHE A 217 -4.33 9.28 -13.78
CA PHE A 217 -3.67 8.38 -14.74
C PHE A 217 -4.67 7.77 -15.74
N THR A 218 -5.88 7.42 -15.29
CA THR A 218 -6.97 6.93 -16.15
C THR A 218 -7.38 8.00 -17.15
N LEU A 219 -7.59 9.24 -16.71
CA LEU A 219 -7.99 10.36 -17.57
C LEU A 219 -6.89 10.71 -18.57
N MET A 220 -5.62 10.70 -18.15
CA MET A 220 -4.47 10.98 -19.00
C MET A 220 -4.24 9.92 -20.09
N THR A 221 -4.55 8.66 -19.81
CA THR A 221 -4.33 7.55 -20.76
C THR A 221 -5.59 7.14 -21.51
N GLN A 222 -6.77 7.55 -21.03
CA GLN A 222 -8.09 7.08 -21.50
C GLN A 222 -8.14 5.56 -21.77
N CYS A 223 -7.43 4.80 -20.93
CA CYS A 223 -7.21 3.38 -21.12
C CYS A 223 -8.12 2.59 -20.17
N LEU A 224 -9.01 1.77 -20.73
CA LEU A 224 -9.99 1.00 -19.97
C LEU A 224 -9.35 0.10 -18.87
N PRO A 225 -8.28 -0.67 -19.15
CA PRO A 225 -7.55 -1.40 -18.11
C PRO A 225 -7.10 -0.55 -16.91
N VAL A 226 -6.71 0.72 -17.15
CA VAL A 226 -6.31 1.65 -16.07
C VAL A 226 -7.53 2.04 -15.24
N GLY A 227 -8.66 2.32 -15.87
CA GLY A 227 -9.92 2.61 -15.17
C GLY A 227 -10.39 1.44 -14.30
N LEU A 228 -10.29 0.21 -14.81
CA LEU A 228 -10.63 -1.00 -14.06
C LEU A 228 -9.69 -1.22 -12.87
N PHE A 229 -8.38 -1.06 -13.06
CA PHE A 229 -7.41 -1.13 -11.97
C PHE A 229 -7.72 -0.09 -10.88
N SER A 230 -8.03 1.14 -11.29
CA SER A 230 -8.40 2.24 -10.39
C SER A 230 -9.66 1.91 -9.58
N LEU A 231 -10.68 1.34 -10.23
CA LEU A 231 -11.93 0.95 -9.58
C LEU A 231 -11.72 -0.17 -8.55
N VAL A 232 -11.03 -1.24 -8.94
CA VAL A 232 -10.76 -2.37 -8.03
C VAL A 232 -9.89 -1.91 -6.85
N GLY A 233 -8.86 -1.11 -7.13
CA GLY A 233 -8.02 -0.49 -6.10
C GLY A 233 -8.81 0.41 -5.15
N PHE A 234 -9.73 1.22 -5.67
CA PHE A 234 -10.61 2.07 -4.87
C PHE A 234 -11.51 1.25 -3.93
N ILE A 235 -12.13 0.19 -4.42
CA ILE A 235 -12.98 -0.69 -3.61
C ILE A 235 -12.14 -1.30 -2.46
N GLN A 236 -10.97 -1.85 -2.79
CA GLN A 236 -10.10 -2.49 -1.80
C GLN A 236 -9.59 -1.49 -0.74
N MET A 237 -9.18 -0.29 -1.16
CA MET A 237 -8.74 0.77 -0.26
C MET A 237 -9.88 1.29 0.62
N THR A 238 -11.10 1.39 0.09
CA THR A 238 -12.30 1.76 0.86
C THR A 238 -12.57 0.74 1.97
N ILE A 239 -12.47 -0.56 1.68
CA ILE A 239 -12.62 -1.61 2.70
C ILE A 239 -11.58 -1.45 3.82
N TRP A 240 -10.32 -1.22 3.47
CA TRP A 240 -9.25 -1.00 4.44
C TRP A 240 -9.43 0.31 5.23
N ALA A 241 -9.84 1.38 4.57
CA ALA A 241 -10.09 2.68 5.19
C ALA A 241 -11.20 2.57 6.23
N LYS A 242 -12.33 1.93 5.89
CA LYS A 242 -13.45 1.70 6.83
C LYS A 242 -13.02 0.87 8.03
N GLY A 243 -12.18 -0.15 7.81
CA GLY A 243 -11.59 -0.94 8.90
C GLY A 243 -10.74 -0.08 9.85
N LYS A 244 -9.84 0.75 9.29
CA LYS A 244 -9.00 1.67 10.07
C LYS A 244 -9.82 2.72 10.81
N HIS A 245 -10.81 3.32 10.16
CA HIS A 245 -11.70 4.32 10.73
C HIS A 245 -12.47 3.76 11.93
N ARG A 246 -13.13 2.60 11.79
CA ARG A 246 -13.80 1.93 12.91
C ARG A 246 -12.86 1.63 14.08
N SER A 247 -11.64 1.19 13.77
CA SER A 247 -10.65 0.95 14.81
C SER A 247 -10.22 2.23 15.52
N TYR A 248 -10.11 3.37 14.82
CA TYR A 248 -9.84 4.64 15.48
C TYR A 248 -10.99 5.09 16.38
N MET A 249 -12.24 4.97 15.94
CA MET A 249 -13.41 5.30 16.77
C MET A 249 -13.49 4.44 18.04
N LYS A 250 -13.11 3.16 17.95
CA LYS A 250 -13.09 2.26 19.10
C LYS A 250 -11.95 2.56 20.06
N ASP A 251 -10.76 2.81 19.52
CA ASP A 251 -9.54 2.91 20.32
C ASP A 251 -9.36 4.29 20.96
N PHE A 252 -9.99 5.34 20.41
CA PHE A 252 -9.79 6.72 20.85
C PHE A 252 -11.13 7.40 21.15
N ARG A 253 -11.34 7.80 22.41
CA ARG A 253 -12.52 8.56 22.83
C ARG A 253 -12.59 9.94 22.17
N ASP A 254 -11.44 10.60 21.99
CA ASP A 254 -11.33 11.95 21.41
C ASP A 254 -11.23 11.94 19.88
N TYR A 255 -11.71 10.89 19.22
CA TYR A 255 -11.63 10.79 17.77
C TYR A 255 -12.60 11.77 17.09
N PRO A 256 -12.16 12.57 16.09
CA PRO A 256 -13.03 13.58 15.46
C PRO A 256 -14.25 12.95 14.78
N PRO A 257 -15.49 13.33 15.18
CA PRO A 257 -16.71 12.63 14.74
C PRO A 257 -17.08 12.90 13.27
N LEU A 258 -16.64 14.03 12.70
CA LEU A 258 -16.97 14.44 11.33
C LEU A 258 -16.07 13.80 10.26
N ARG A 259 -15.09 12.97 10.64
CA ARG A 259 -14.20 12.31 9.67
C ARG A 259 -14.93 11.19 8.95
N SER A 260 -14.76 11.13 7.63
CA SER A 260 -15.09 9.95 6.83
C SER A 260 -13.88 8.99 6.74
N ALA A 261 -14.03 7.81 6.15
CA ALA A 261 -12.93 6.85 6.04
C ALA A 261 -11.91 7.25 4.96
N ILE A 262 -12.38 7.62 3.76
CA ILE A 262 -11.58 7.81 2.55
C ILE A 262 -12.04 8.97 1.66
N ILE A 263 -13.35 9.22 1.49
CA ILE A 263 -13.84 10.35 0.69
C ILE A 263 -14.55 11.33 1.64
N PRO A 264 -14.14 12.62 1.67
CA PRO A 264 -14.79 13.61 2.51
C PRO A 264 -16.31 13.60 2.34
N PHE A 265 -17.03 13.50 3.47
CA PHE A 265 -18.49 13.59 3.55
C PHE A 265 -19.29 12.49 2.83
N LEU A 266 -18.63 11.43 2.32
CA LEU A 266 -19.29 10.35 1.60
C LEU A 266 -18.99 8.97 2.19
N LEU A 267 -17.70 8.63 2.34
CA LEU A 267 -17.24 7.28 2.68
C LEU A 267 -16.08 7.29 3.65
#